data_AF-A0A9P6ZA31-F1
#
_entry.id   AF-A0A9P6ZA31-F1
#
_cell.length_a   1.000
_cell.length_b   1.000
_cell.length_c   1.000
_cell.angle_alpha   90.00
_cell.angle_beta   90.00
_cell.angle_gamma   90.00
#
_symmetry.space_group_name_H-M   'P 1'
#
loop_
_entity.id
_entity.type
_entity.pdbx_description
1 polymer ?
#
loop_
_entity_poly.entity_id
_entity_poly.type
_entity_poly.pdbx_seq_one_letter_code
_entity_poly.pdbx_strand_id
1 'polypeptide(L)'
;MNPPTSAHVTTCNHVTAHNIASFSSVILKKVRDASFIAIDLEFTGLGDKHPKDMNHRYMAMKKTVETHAIVSIGLSVIKKTPGQDDRYQSYVCDNFHFLTLKQGNFTVNTETGKFLVKHHFSFDRLFADGIPYDPAGQQTLHALWKGILTALAEGHIPLVIHHGLYDLLYLYHSFIGPLPKTLQGFLKEFADRFPSGVYDTKYLVELENWDASFLSFVFARCDRLRQDRYKKPTRERPYFQVTVQEPVEYRKEDKKRKSEGEGDKGERKKRKETKPESYCKQYAERGYCELDHEPDSPLHDIQIIMDHQMGPSDYPQVYTSSLVPTVKDQVEAIQGAHTAHFDAYMTGFAFCYLTHTMTPTQLKNGKNKLKLRGLDIPLTFPTPH
;
A
#
# COMPACT_ATOMS: atom_id res chain seq x y z
N MET A 1 16.67 15.37 -21.44
CA MET A 1 16.11 15.01 -20.12
C MET A 1 16.34 13.52 -19.92
N ASN A 2 16.81 13.12 -18.73
CA ASN A 2 16.99 11.70 -18.41
C ASN A 2 15.63 10.99 -18.37
N PRO A 3 15.54 9.72 -18.80
CA PRO A 3 14.28 8.98 -18.75
C PRO A 3 13.72 8.93 -17.31
N PRO A 4 12.38 8.86 -17.14
CA PRO A 4 11.73 8.58 -15.87
C PRO A 4 12.37 7.38 -15.17
N THR A 5 12.61 7.52 -13.86
CA THR A 5 12.95 6.37 -13.04
C THR A 5 11.76 5.40 -12.97
N SER A 6 12.04 4.10 -12.86
CA SER A 6 11.00 3.08 -12.67
C SER A 6 10.21 3.39 -11.41
N ALA A 7 8.87 3.36 -11.50
CA ALA A 7 8.00 3.53 -10.35
C ALA A 7 8.09 2.36 -9.35
N HIS A 8 8.68 1.23 -9.77
CA HIS A 8 8.84 0.02 -8.96
C HIS A 8 10.04 0.06 -8.00
N VAL A 9 10.87 1.12 -8.03
CA VAL A 9 11.95 1.28 -7.05
C VAL A 9 11.35 1.79 -5.75
N THR A 10 11.24 0.90 -4.76
CA THR A 10 10.70 1.23 -3.44
C THR A 10 11.69 0.84 -2.35
N THR A 11 12.38 1.84 -1.82
CA THR A 11 13.05 1.74 -0.52
C THR A 11 12.04 1.95 0.60
N CYS A 12 12.33 1.41 1.78
CA CYS A 12 11.44 1.52 2.94
C CYS A 12 12.22 1.60 4.25
N ASN A 13 11.67 2.35 5.21
CA ASN A 13 12.11 2.37 6.60
C ASN A 13 11.38 1.28 7.38
N HIS A 14 12.11 0.24 7.80
CA HIS A 14 11.57 -0.83 8.65
C HIS A 14 11.48 -0.36 10.11
N VAL A 15 10.26 -0.26 10.63
CA VAL A 15 9.97 0.16 12.00
C VAL A 15 9.57 -1.05 12.84
N THR A 16 10.35 -1.32 13.89
CA THR A 16 10.21 -2.47 14.79
C THR A 16 10.18 -2.00 16.25
N ALA A 17 9.96 -2.93 17.19
CA ALA A 17 9.99 -2.64 18.62
C ALA A 17 11.29 -1.95 19.06
N HIS A 18 12.40 -2.25 18.38
CA HIS A 18 13.74 -1.77 18.73
C HIS A 18 14.05 -0.34 18.28
N ASN A 19 13.27 0.22 17.34
CA ASN A 19 13.60 1.52 16.73
C ASN A 19 12.42 2.50 16.64
N ILE A 20 11.19 2.09 16.97
CA ILE A 20 10.00 2.94 16.89
C ILE A 20 10.14 4.26 17.67
N ALA A 21 10.80 4.24 18.83
CA ALA A 21 11.02 5.45 19.61
C ALA A 21 11.82 6.51 18.84
N SER A 22 12.87 6.08 18.13
CA SER A 22 13.71 6.95 17.30
C SER A 22 12.97 7.43 16.05
N PHE A 23 12.22 6.53 15.40
CA PHE A 23 11.48 6.85 14.17
C PHE A 23 10.27 7.75 14.39
N SER A 24 9.65 7.71 15.58
CA SER A 24 8.44 8.48 15.89
C SER A 24 8.59 9.97 15.57
N SER A 25 9.71 10.59 15.98
CA SER A 25 9.96 12.02 15.73
C SER A 25 10.11 12.35 14.24
N VAL A 26 10.77 11.47 13.49
CA VAL A 26 11.03 11.61 12.06
C VAL A 26 9.74 11.45 11.26
N ILE A 27 8.94 10.44 11.59
CA ILE A 27 7.64 10.17 10.96
C ILE A 27 6.72 11.36 11.17
N LEU A 28 6.58 11.85 12.41
CA LEU A 28 5.71 12.99 12.70
C LEU A 28 6.15 14.26 11.96
N LYS A 29 7.46 14.51 11.85
CA LYS A 29 7.97 15.64 11.06
C LYS A 29 7.60 15.52 9.59
N LYS A 30 7.77 14.34 8.99
CA LYS A 30 7.44 14.08 7.59
C LYS A 30 5.94 14.17 7.33
N VAL A 31 5.12 13.62 8.23
CA VAL A 31 3.65 13.69 8.14
C VAL A 31 3.17 15.14 8.19
N ARG A 32 3.69 16.00 9.07
CA ARG A 32 3.27 17.42 9.14
C ARG A 32 3.49 18.20 7.84
N ASP A 33 4.49 17.82 7.05
CA ASP A 33 4.84 18.46 5.79
C ASP A 33 4.18 17.78 4.57
N ALA A 34 3.37 16.74 4.78
CA ALA A 34 2.82 15.92 3.72
C ALA A 34 1.69 16.61 2.97
N SER A 35 1.54 16.28 1.69
CA SER A 35 0.35 16.65 0.92
C SER A 35 -0.80 15.68 1.16
N PHE A 36 -0.48 14.41 1.41
CA PHE A 36 -1.40 13.37 1.87
C PHE A 36 -0.59 12.20 2.42
N ILE A 37 -1.24 11.29 3.15
CA ILE A 37 -0.66 9.99 3.50
C ILE A 37 -1.47 8.87 2.86
N ALA A 38 -0.80 7.78 2.49
CA ALA A 38 -1.44 6.55 2.05
C ALA A 38 -1.10 5.41 3.01
N ILE A 39 -2.08 4.57 3.33
CA ILE A 39 -1.89 3.41 4.21
C ILE A 39 -2.46 2.15 3.57
N ASP A 40 -1.91 1.03 3.99
CA ASP A 40 -2.39 -0.31 3.72
C ASP A 40 -1.96 -1.21 4.88
N LEU A 41 -2.79 -2.16 5.31
CA LEU A 41 -2.55 -3.02 6.46
C LEU A 41 -2.61 -4.51 6.09
N GLU A 42 -1.73 -5.30 6.69
CA GLU A 42 -1.89 -6.75 6.74
C GLU A 42 -2.45 -7.17 8.10
N PHE A 43 -3.48 -8.00 8.09
CA PHE A 43 -4.17 -8.48 9.28
C PHE A 43 -4.34 -10.00 9.28
N THR A 44 -4.62 -10.58 10.44
CA THR A 44 -4.72 -12.02 10.61
C THR A 44 -6.08 -12.61 10.24
N GLY A 45 -7.06 -11.78 9.88
CA GLY A 45 -8.36 -12.29 9.44
C GLY A 45 -9.25 -11.26 8.75
N LEU A 46 -10.07 -11.79 7.86
CA LEU A 46 -11.16 -11.11 7.17
C LEU A 46 -12.47 -11.83 7.50
N GLY A 47 -13.56 -11.09 7.60
CA GLY A 47 -14.89 -11.68 7.78
C GLY A 47 -15.36 -12.37 6.49
N ASP A 48 -15.67 -13.66 6.58
CA ASP A 48 -16.05 -14.53 5.45
C ASP A 48 -17.41 -14.18 4.83
N LYS A 49 -18.25 -13.46 5.57
CA LYS A 49 -19.61 -13.10 5.14
C LYS A 49 -19.69 -11.61 4.84
N HIS A 50 -20.28 -11.29 3.69
CA HIS A 50 -20.64 -9.92 3.32
C HIS A 50 -22.16 -9.80 3.21
N PRO A 51 -22.87 -9.65 4.36
CA PRO A 51 -24.29 -9.33 4.33
C PRO A 51 -24.56 -8.13 3.41
N LYS A 52 -25.67 -8.19 2.67
CA LYS A 52 -26.11 -7.06 1.83
C LYS A 52 -26.45 -5.83 2.69
N ASP A 53 -27.01 -6.05 3.88
CA ASP A 53 -27.29 -4.99 4.83
C ASP A 53 -26.01 -4.48 5.49
N MET A 54 -25.80 -3.17 5.43
CA MET A 54 -24.57 -2.53 5.90
C MET A 54 -24.40 -2.55 7.41
N ASN A 55 -25.50 -2.54 8.18
CA ASN A 55 -25.40 -2.65 9.63
C ASN A 55 -24.96 -4.05 10.05
N HIS A 56 -25.56 -5.10 9.47
CA HIS A 56 -25.14 -6.48 9.70
C HIS A 56 -23.72 -6.74 9.23
N ARG A 57 -23.34 -6.17 8.07
CA ARG A 57 -21.98 -6.24 7.55
C ARG A 57 -20.99 -5.60 8.51
N TYR A 58 -21.26 -4.38 8.98
CA TYR A 58 -20.45 -3.70 9.98
C TYR A 58 -20.31 -4.54 11.26
N MET A 59 -21.40 -5.11 11.79
CA MET A 59 -21.33 -5.94 12.99
C MET A 59 -20.46 -7.20 12.81
N ALA A 60 -20.52 -7.84 11.65
CA ALA A 60 -19.66 -8.97 11.32
C ALA A 60 -18.18 -8.55 11.20
N MET A 61 -17.91 -7.42 10.54
CA MET A 61 -16.56 -6.85 10.42
C MET A 61 -16.00 -6.47 11.79
N LYS A 62 -16.79 -5.78 12.61
CA LYS A 62 -16.45 -5.41 14.00
C LYS A 62 -16.03 -6.63 14.82
N LYS A 63 -16.83 -7.71 14.81
CA LYS A 63 -16.50 -8.96 15.51
C LYS A 63 -15.16 -9.54 15.06
N THR A 64 -14.89 -9.48 13.75
CA THR A 64 -13.62 -9.96 13.19
C THR A 64 -12.47 -9.10 13.70
N VAL A 65 -12.55 -7.78 13.53
CA VAL A 65 -11.50 -6.82 13.92
C VAL A 65 -11.16 -6.90 15.41
N GLU A 66 -12.16 -7.09 16.28
CA GLU A 66 -11.93 -7.17 17.73
C GLU A 66 -11.20 -8.44 18.19
N THR A 67 -11.21 -9.49 17.37
CA THR A 67 -10.62 -10.80 17.72
C THR A 67 -9.29 -11.06 17.00
N HIS A 68 -9.03 -10.34 15.91
CA HIS A 68 -7.86 -10.51 15.06
C HIS A 68 -6.83 -9.40 15.31
N ALA A 69 -5.69 -9.49 14.63
CA ALA A 69 -4.57 -8.58 14.81
C ALA A 69 -4.13 -7.96 13.48
N ILE A 70 -3.57 -6.76 13.58
CA ILE A 70 -2.74 -6.14 12.54
C ILE A 70 -1.34 -6.68 12.74
N VAL A 71 -0.74 -7.21 11.68
CA VAL A 71 0.62 -7.75 11.70
C VAL A 71 1.61 -6.86 10.97
N SER A 72 1.14 -6.10 9.97
CA SER A 72 1.94 -5.12 9.26
C SER A 72 1.14 -3.86 8.96
N ILE A 73 1.79 -2.70 9.04
CA ILE A 73 1.26 -1.42 8.60
C ILE A 73 2.22 -0.83 7.57
N GLY A 74 1.70 -0.56 6.38
CA GLY A 74 2.33 0.29 5.39
C GLY A 74 1.88 1.74 5.57
N LEU A 75 2.85 2.65 5.63
CA LEU A 75 2.59 4.09 5.60
C LEU A 75 3.49 4.72 4.56
N SER A 76 2.88 5.34 3.57
CA SER A 76 3.55 6.19 2.60
C SER A 76 3.20 7.64 2.88
N VAL A 77 4.22 8.47 3.12
CA VAL A 77 4.06 9.91 3.32
C VAL A 77 4.44 10.63 2.04
N ILE A 78 3.48 11.26 1.37
CA ILE A 78 3.70 11.87 0.05
C ILE A 78 3.66 13.39 0.18
N LYS A 79 4.71 14.06 -0.28
CA LYS A 79 4.82 15.51 -0.34
C LYS A 79 5.00 15.98 -1.78
N LYS A 80 4.10 16.83 -2.25
CA LYS A 80 4.26 17.54 -3.52
C LYS A 80 5.38 18.56 -3.39
N THR A 81 6.36 18.49 -4.29
CA THR A 81 7.43 19.49 -4.37
C THR A 81 7.03 20.59 -5.37
N PRO A 82 7.25 21.87 -5.05
CA PRO A 82 7.02 22.95 -6.00
C PRO A 82 7.83 22.72 -7.29
N GLY A 83 7.14 22.64 -8.43
CA GLY A 83 7.76 22.62 -9.75
C GLY A 83 7.88 24.03 -10.32
N GLN A 84 8.87 24.25 -11.18
CA GLN A 84 8.96 25.51 -11.97
C GLN A 84 8.06 25.49 -13.21
N ASP A 85 7.70 24.30 -13.71
CA ASP A 85 6.85 24.10 -14.89
C ASP A 85 5.64 23.26 -14.52
N ASP A 86 4.44 23.81 -14.68
CA ASP A 86 3.18 23.12 -14.35
C ASP A 86 2.96 21.83 -15.16
N ARG A 87 3.67 21.64 -16.28
CA ARG A 87 3.64 20.40 -17.08
C ARG A 87 4.44 19.25 -16.44
N TYR A 88 5.33 19.56 -15.50
CA TYR A 88 6.21 18.60 -14.83
C TYR A 88 6.05 18.72 -13.31
N GLN A 89 5.24 17.82 -12.78
CA GLN A 89 4.96 17.74 -11.35
C GLN A 89 5.95 16.80 -10.68
N SER A 90 6.26 17.03 -9.41
CA SER A 90 7.18 16.19 -8.66
C SER A 90 6.68 15.98 -7.24
N TYR A 91 6.90 14.76 -6.75
CA TYR A 91 6.55 14.32 -5.42
C TYR A 91 7.74 13.62 -4.79
N VAL A 92 7.82 13.72 -3.48
CA VAL A 92 8.73 12.94 -2.65
C VAL A 92 7.89 11.98 -1.82
N CYS A 93 8.33 10.73 -1.71
CA CYS A 93 7.67 9.70 -0.94
C CYS A 93 8.61 9.10 0.11
N ASP A 94 8.15 9.07 1.35
CA ASP A 94 8.80 8.37 2.45
C ASP A 94 7.96 7.17 2.87
N ASN A 95 8.49 5.97 2.66
CA ASN A 95 7.84 4.72 3.01
C ASN A 95 8.27 4.24 4.40
N PHE A 96 7.31 3.80 5.20
CA PHE A 96 7.50 3.16 6.49
C PHE A 96 6.73 1.84 6.53
N HIS A 97 7.40 0.79 7.01
CA HIS A 97 6.84 -0.53 7.24
C HIS A 97 6.91 -0.84 8.72
N PHE A 98 5.77 -0.85 9.40
CA PHE A 98 5.70 -1.22 10.81
C PHE A 98 5.36 -2.70 10.92
N LEU A 99 6.18 -3.45 11.65
CA LEU A 99 5.85 -4.80 12.08
C LEU A 99 5.18 -4.72 13.46
N THR A 100 3.95 -5.18 13.60
CA THR A 100 3.13 -4.92 14.80
C THR A 100 2.64 -6.20 15.45
N LEU A 101 2.73 -6.30 16.77
CA LEU A 101 2.35 -7.49 17.54
C LEU A 101 1.27 -7.16 18.58
N LYS A 102 0.04 -7.63 18.31
CA LYS A 102 -1.07 -7.53 19.27
C LYS A 102 -0.74 -8.31 20.54
N GLN A 103 -0.88 -7.67 21.69
CA GLN A 103 -0.69 -8.31 22.99
C GLN A 103 -1.91 -9.16 23.39
N GLY A 104 -1.66 -10.19 24.19
CA GLY A 104 -2.68 -11.17 24.58
C GLY A 104 -3.06 -12.10 23.44
N ASN A 105 -4.25 -12.70 23.54
CA ASN A 105 -4.73 -13.65 22.54
C ASN A 105 -5.29 -12.91 21.32
N PHE A 106 -4.99 -13.44 20.13
CA PHE A 106 -5.62 -13.04 18.87
C PHE A 106 -5.84 -14.26 17.99
N THR A 107 -6.85 -14.19 17.15
CA THR A 107 -7.20 -15.24 16.20
C THR A 107 -6.46 -15.02 14.88
N VAL A 108 -6.14 -16.12 14.21
CA VAL A 108 -5.67 -16.12 12.82
C VAL A 108 -6.62 -16.98 12.01
N ASN A 109 -7.25 -16.41 10.99
CA ASN A 109 -8.01 -17.19 10.02
C ASN A 109 -7.05 -18.06 9.22
N THR A 110 -7.37 -19.35 9.08
CA THR A 110 -6.50 -20.32 8.39
C THR A 110 -6.14 -19.88 6.97
N GLU A 111 -7.11 -19.36 6.21
CA GLU A 111 -6.87 -18.90 4.83
C GLU A 111 -5.96 -17.67 4.79
N THR A 112 -6.20 -16.70 5.68
CA THR A 112 -5.35 -15.51 5.81
C THR A 112 -3.93 -15.87 6.25
N GLY A 113 -3.77 -16.77 7.22
CA GLY A 113 -2.46 -17.26 7.65
C GLY A 113 -1.70 -17.96 6.52
N LYS A 114 -2.37 -18.83 5.74
CA LYS A 114 -1.78 -19.47 4.56
C LYS A 114 -1.37 -18.44 3.51
N PHE A 115 -2.20 -17.44 3.26
CA PHE A 115 -1.92 -16.35 2.33
C PHE A 115 -0.67 -15.57 2.74
N LEU A 116 -0.58 -15.16 4.01
CA LEU A 116 0.58 -14.46 4.56
C LEU A 116 1.88 -15.27 4.38
N VAL A 117 1.87 -16.57 4.73
CA VAL A 117 3.03 -17.45 4.53
C VAL A 117 3.37 -17.61 3.05
N LYS A 118 2.37 -17.79 2.18
CA LYS A 118 2.57 -17.92 0.72
C LYS A 118 3.26 -16.68 0.15
N HIS A 119 2.93 -15.51 0.67
CA HIS A 119 3.58 -14.25 0.32
C HIS A 119 4.81 -13.97 1.21
N HIS A 120 5.42 -14.96 1.85
CA HIS A 120 6.68 -14.83 2.60
C HIS A 120 6.63 -13.92 3.84
N PHE A 121 5.46 -13.68 4.44
CA PHE A 121 5.39 -13.01 5.75
C PHE A 121 6.03 -13.89 6.84
N SER A 122 6.96 -13.33 7.62
CA SER A 122 7.68 -14.05 8.67
C SER A 122 7.01 -13.88 10.04
N PHE A 123 6.33 -14.93 10.50
CA PHE A 123 5.80 -14.99 11.86
C PHE A 123 6.91 -15.02 12.92
N ASP A 124 8.07 -15.62 12.63
CA ASP A 124 9.22 -15.59 13.54
C ASP A 124 9.67 -14.15 13.82
N ARG A 125 9.80 -13.34 12.76
CA ARG A 125 10.11 -11.90 12.88
C ARG A 125 9.01 -11.15 13.61
N LEU A 126 7.74 -11.45 13.32
CA LEU A 126 6.62 -10.82 14.01
C LEU A 126 6.74 -10.99 15.53
N PHE A 127 7.02 -12.20 16.02
CA PHE A 127 7.16 -12.45 17.45
C PHE A 127 8.47 -11.92 18.04
N ALA A 128 9.55 -11.87 17.26
CA ALA A 128 10.85 -11.39 17.73
C ALA A 128 10.97 -9.86 17.75
N ASP A 129 10.46 -9.19 16.73
CA ASP A 129 10.73 -7.78 16.41
C ASP A 129 9.45 -6.90 16.38
N GLY A 130 8.27 -7.51 16.47
CA GLY A 130 7.00 -6.81 16.36
C GLY A 130 6.78 -5.78 17.46
N ILE A 131 6.33 -4.58 17.08
CA ILE A 131 6.00 -3.48 17.98
C ILE A 131 4.78 -3.90 18.82
N PRO A 132 4.91 -4.02 20.15
CA PRO A 132 3.80 -4.42 21.00
C PRO A 132 2.71 -3.35 21.00
N TYR A 133 1.47 -3.77 20.79
CA TYR A 133 0.30 -2.91 20.93
C TYR A 133 -0.90 -3.66 21.54
N ASP A 134 -1.75 -2.94 22.25
CA ASP A 134 -3.01 -3.44 22.79
C ASP A 134 -4.07 -2.35 22.57
N PRO A 135 -5.23 -2.63 21.95
CA PRO A 135 -6.34 -1.68 21.80
C PRO A 135 -6.73 -0.91 23.07
N ALA A 136 -6.58 -1.52 24.25
CA ALA A 136 -6.88 -0.88 25.54
C ALA A 136 -5.67 -0.15 26.16
N GLY A 137 -4.49 -0.28 25.55
CA GLY A 137 -3.22 0.20 26.06
C GLY A 137 -2.85 1.60 25.61
N GLN A 138 -1.72 2.08 26.14
CA GLN A 138 -1.14 3.38 25.78
C GLN A 138 0.38 3.24 25.53
N GLN A 139 0.75 2.36 24.59
CA GLN A 139 2.14 2.13 24.20
C GLN A 139 2.65 3.16 23.17
N THR A 140 3.94 3.12 22.85
CA THR A 140 4.61 4.02 21.89
C THR A 140 3.89 4.13 20.55
N LEU A 141 3.37 3.01 20.02
CA LEU A 141 2.63 3.01 18.75
C LEU A 141 1.33 3.82 18.82
N HIS A 142 0.63 3.81 19.97
CA HIS A 142 -0.56 4.64 20.21
C HIS A 142 -0.21 6.12 20.24
N ALA A 143 0.88 6.47 20.93
CA ALA A 143 1.36 7.85 20.98
C ALA A 143 1.74 8.36 19.58
N LEU A 144 2.39 7.52 18.77
CA LEU A 144 2.72 7.83 17.38
C LEU A 144 1.46 8.06 16.55
N TRP A 145 0.50 7.14 16.56
CA TRP A 145 -0.75 7.30 15.80
C TRP A 145 -1.57 8.50 16.27
N LYS A 146 -1.64 8.77 17.57
CA LYS A 146 -2.25 9.99 18.10
C LYS A 146 -1.57 11.25 17.52
N GLY A 147 -0.24 11.26 17.49
CA GLY A 147 0.53 12.35 16.88
C GLY A 147 0.30 12.48 15.37
N ILE A 148 0.17 11.36 14.65
CA ILE A 148 -0.18 11.34 13.22
C ILE A 148 -1.56 11.98 13.04
N LEU A 149 -2.58 11.55 13.79
CA LEU A 149 -3.94 12.11 13.70
C LEU A 149 -3.96 13.62 13.96
N THR A 150 -3.22 14.09 14.98
CA THR A 150 -3.06 15.52 15.25
C THR A 150 -2.42 16.25 14.07
N ALA A 151 -1.33 15.72 13.51
CA ALA A 151 -0.66 16.30 12.36
C ALA A 151 -1.54 16.34 11.10
N LEU A 152 -2.37 15.30 10.88
CA LEU A 152 -3.31 15.26 9.76
C LEU A 152 -4.38 16.36 9.91
N ALA A 153 -4.93 16.52 11.11
CA ALA A 153 -5.94 17.53 11.38
C ALA A 153 -5.39 18.95 11.21
N GLU A 154 -4.24 19.25 11.84
CA GLU A 154 -3.60 20.57 11.81
C GLU A 154 -3.12 20.96 10.41
N GLY A 155 -2.51 20.01 9.68
CA GLY A 155 -1.98 20.25 8.33
C GLY A 155 -3.02 20.13 7.21
N HIS A 156 -4.27 19.82 7.55
CA HIS A 156 -5.34 19.53 6.61
C HIS A 156 -5.00 18.42 5.59
N ILE A 157 -4.35 17.36 6.08
CA ILE A 157 -3.74 16.31 5.28
C ILE A 157 -4.71 15.13 5.15
N PRO A 158 -5.20 14.80 3.94
CA PRO A 158 -6.13 13.71 3.75
C PRO A 158 -5.44 12.34 3.87
N LEU A 159 -6.23 11.33 4.24
CA LEU A 159 -5.85 9.92 4.25
C LEU A 159 -6.27 9.28 2.92
N VAL A 160 -5.41 8.43 2.36
CA VAL A 160 -5.65 7.70 1.12
C VAL A 160 -5.54 6.21 1.38
N ILE A 161 -6.50 5.45 0.85
CA ILE A 161 -6.58 3.99 0.95
C ILE A 161 -7.00 3.39 -0.40
N HIS A 162 -6.89 2.08 -0.55
CA HIS A 162 -7.44 1.35 -1.68
C HIS A 162 -8.39 0.26 -1.20
N HIS A 163 -9.71 0.45 -1.34
CA HIS A 163 -10.72 -0.47 -0.83
C HIS A 163 -10.63 -0.75 0.69
N GLY A 164 -10.09 0.20 1.44
CA GLY A 164 -9.55 -0.07 2.77
C GLY A 164 -10.55 0.05 3.94
N LEU A 165 -11.80 -0.40 3.80
CA LEU A 165 -12.74 -0.33 4.94
C LEU A 165 -12.24 -1.16 6.14
N TYR A 166 -11.65 -2.33 5.89
CA TYR A 166 -11.03 -3.12 6.97
C TYR A 166 -9.84 -2.39 7.58
N ASP A 167 -8.99 -1.76 6.77
CA ASP A 167 -7.86 -0.96 7.24
C ASP A 167 -8.30 0.12 8.21
N LEU A 168 -9.37 0.86 7.86
CA LEU A 168 -9.92 1.90 8.73
C LEU A 168 -10.48 1.33 10.04
N LEU A 169 -11.17 0.19 10.01
CA LEU A 169 -11.72 -0.43 11.21
C LEU A 169 -10.62 -0.98 12.12
N TYR A 170 -9.62 -1.67 11.55
CA TYR A 170 -8.47 -2.19 12.28
C TYR A 170 -7.66 -1.07 12.91
N LEU A 171 -7.36 -0.02 12.14
CA LEU A 171 -6.66 1.16 12.61
C LEU A 171 -7.41 1.85 13.76
N TYR A 172 -8.74 2.04 13.59
CA TYR A 172 -9.59 2.65 14.60
C TYR A 172 -9.58 1.84 15.89
N HIS A 173 -9.88 0.55 15.79
CA HIS A 173 -9.92 -0.34 16.94
C HIS A 173 -8.58 -0.40 17.69
N SER A 174 -7.49 -0.47 16.92
CA SER A 174 -6.16 -0.75 17.49
C SER A 174 -5.53 0.47 18.13
N PHE A 175 -5.78 1.69 17.65
CA PHE A 175 -5.02 2.88 18.07
C PHE A 175 -5.86 4.11 18.41
N ILE A 176 -7.15 4.12 18.08
CA ILE A 176 -8.03 5.28 18.29
C ILE A 176 -9.00 5.04 19.45
N GLY A 177 -9.69 3.90 19.45
CA GLY A 177 -10.63 3.54 20.49
C GLY A 177 -11.51 2.34 20.13
N PRO A 178 -12.39 1.90 21.05
CA PRO A 178 -13.30 0.79 20.79
C PRO A 178 -14.24 1.12 19.63
N LEU A 179 -14.46 0.14 18.74
CA LEU A 179 -15.38 0.31 17.62
C LEU A 179 -16.80 0.59 18.13
N PRO A 180 -17.49 1.63 17.63
CA PRO A 180 -18.85 1.97 18.05
C PRO A 180 -19.84 0.82 17.85
N LYS A 181 -20.95 0.85 18.61
CA LYS A 181 -22.00 -0.18 18.54
C LYS A 181 -22.79 -0.16 17.23
N THR A 182 -22.74 0.94 16.48
CA THR A 182 -23.48 1.13 15.23
C THR A 182 -22.54 1.62 14.13
N LEU A 183 -22.85 1.28 12.88
CA LEU A 183 -22.13 1.79 11.72
C LEU A 183 -22.16 3.32 11.69
N GLN A 184 -23.32 3.93 11.95
CA GLN A 184 -23.45 5.39 11.96
C GLN A 184 -22.56 6.04 13.03
N GLY A 185 -22.45 5.42 14.22
CA GLY A 185 -21.52 5.87 15.26
C GLY A 185 -20.08 5.83 14.78
N PHE A 186 -19.66 4.72 14.16
CA PHE A 186 -18.33 4.59 13.56
C PHE A 186 -18.07 5.65 12.49
N LEU A 187 -18.98 5.82 11.53
CA LEU A 187 -18.82 6.80 10.46
C LEU A 187 -18.66 8.23 11.00
N LYS A 188 -19.45 8.60 12.00
CA LYS A 188 -19.39 9.92 12.65
C LYS A 188 -18.07 10.11 13.39
N GLU A 189 -17.75 9.19 14.31
CA GLU A 189 -16.54 9.30 15.13
C GLU A 189 -15.28 9.26 14.26
N PHE A 190 -15.26 8.44 13.22
CA PHE A 190 -14.16 8.39 12.28
C PHE A 190 -14.00 9.72 11.52
N ALA A 191 -15.09 10.29 10.99
CA ALA A 191 -15.06 11.57 10.29
C ALA A 191 -14.49 12.70 11.16
N ASP A 192 -14.86 12.74 12.44
CA ASP A 192 -14.35 13.73 13.40
C ASP A 192 -12.85 13.58 13.68
N ARG A 193 -12.27 12.38 13.52
CA ARG A 193 -10.83 12.13 13.71
C ARG A 193 -9.99 12.36 12.45
N PHE A 194 -10.62 12.33 11.27
CA PHE A 194 -9.97 12.56 9.98
C PHE A 194 -10.66 13.73 9.25
N PRO A 195 -10.55 14.98 9.76
CA PRO A 195 -11.34 16.10 9.26
C PRO A 195 -11.01 16.47 7.80
N SER A 196 -9.80 16.18 7.35
CA SER A 196 -9.35 16.35 5.97
C SER A 196 -9.90 15.31 5.01
N GLY A 197 -10.60 14.31 5.54
CA GLY A 197 -11.31 13.25 4.84
C GLY A 197 -10.42 12.14 4.29
N VAL A 198 -11.10 11.14 3.74
CA VAL A 198 -10.49 9.92 3.18
C VAL A 198 -10.77 9.83 1.69
N TYR A 199 -9.79 9.38 0.93
CA TYR A 199 -9.95 9.01 -0.48
C TYR A 199 -9.72 7.51 -0.66
N ASP A 200 -10.72 6.83 -1.21
CA ASP A 200 -10.58 5.45 -1.65
C ASP A 200 -10.24 5.43 -3.15
N THR A 201 -9.00 5.09 -3.47
CA THR A 201 -8.51 5.06 -4.86
C THR A 201 -9.27 4.05 -5.71
N LYS A 202 -9.78 2.94 -5.15
CA LYS A 202 -10.62 2.00 -5.89
C LYS A 202 -11.92 2.66 -6.35
N TYR A 203 -12.54 3.42 -5.45
CA TYR A 203 -13.75 4.18 -5.78
C TYR A 203 -13.47 5.25 -6.85
N LEU A 204 -12.38 6.00 -6.71
CA LEU A 204 -12.00 7.03 -7.69
C LEU A 204 -11.74 6.45 -9.09
N VAL A 205 -11.06 5.30 -9.17
CA VAL A 205 -10.80 4.59 -10.43
C VAL A 205 -12.09 4.13 -11.11
N GLU A 206 -13.06 3.65 -10.34
CA GLU A 206 -14.36 3.24 -10.89
C GLU A 206 -15.16 4.42 -11.46
N LEU A 207 -15.01 5.63 -10.89
CA LEU A 207 -15.61 6.84 -11.46
C LEU A 207 -15.05 7.20 -12.85
N GLU A 208 -13.83 6.74 -13.16
CA GLU A 208 -13.17 6.92 -14.45
C GLU A 208 -13.45 5.76 -15.43
N ASN A 209 -14.31 4.80 -15.07
CA ASN A 209 -14.72 3.64 -15.88
C ASN A 209 -13.54 2.75 -16.34
N TRP A 210 -12.62 2.42 -15.45
CA TRP A 210 -11.50 1.51 -15.78
C TRP A 210 -11.93 0.04 -15.73
N ASP A 211 -11.31 -0.77 -16.59
CA ASP A 211 -11.67 -2.19 -16.78
C ASP A 211 -11.38 -3.07 -15.57
N ALA A 212 -10.34 -2.73 -14.80
CA ALA A 212 -9.99 -3.39 -13.56
C ALA A 212 -9.54 -2.36 -12.52
N SER A 213 -9.85 -2.67 -11.26
CA SER A 213 -9.65 -1.75 -10.13
C SER A 213 -8.97 -2.41 -8.94
N PHE A 214 -8.22 -3.50 -9.14
CA PHE A 214 -7.31 -4.02 -8.10
C PHE A 214 -5.98 -3.27 -8.14
N LEU A 215 -5.36 -3.14 -6.97
CA LEU A 215 -4.31 -2.17 -6.73
C LEU A 215 -3.12 -2.28 -7.69
N SER A 216 -2.58 -3.48 -7.87
CA SER A 216 -1.40 -3.70 -8.70
C SER A 216 -1.66 -3.41 -10.19
N PHE A 217 -2.87 -3.70 -10.69
CA PHE A 217 -3.31 -3.27 -12.02
C PHE A 217 -3.41 -1.75 -12.13
N VAL A 218 -4.08 -1.11 -11.17
CA VAL A 218 -4.24 0.35 -11.15
C VAL A 218 -2.87 1.04 -11.13
N PHE A 219 -1.95 0.56 -10.30
CA PHE A 219 -0.60 1.08 -10.22
C PHE A 219 0.15 0.95 -11.54
N ALA A 220 0.20 -0.25 -12.12
CA ALA A 220 0.91 -0.49 -13.37
C ALA A 220 0.30 0.32 -14.53
N ARG A 221 -1.04 0.42 -14.60
CA ARG A 221 -1.74 1.27 -15.58
C ARG A 221 -1.40 2.76 -15.39
N CYS A 222 -1.41 3.25 -14.16
CA CYS A 222 -1.01 4.63 -13.83
C CYS A 222 0.43 4.91 -14.28
N ASP A 223 1.38 3.99 -14.02
CA ASP A 223 2.76 4.18 -14.44
C ASP A 223 2.89 4.19 -15.97
N ARG A 224 2.25 3.24 -16.67
CA ARG A 224 2.23 3.18 -18.14
C ARG A 224 1.68 4.49 -18.75
N LEU A 225 0.56 4.98 -18.24
CA LEU A 225 -0.05 6.23 -18.70
C LEU A 225 0.82 7.47 -18.40
N ARG A 226 1.54 7.47 -17.28
CA ARG A 226 2.49 8.54 -16.93
C ARG A 226 3.71 8.54 -17.84
N GLN A 227 4.21 7.36 -18.25
CA GLN A 227 5.30 7.22 -19.21
C GLN A 227 4.95 7.84 -20.58
N ASP A 228 3.73 7.64 -21.08
CA ASP A 228 3.27 8.28 -22.31
C ASP A 228 3.26 9.82 -22.21
N ARG A 229 2.87 10.35 -21.04
CA ARG A 229 2.85 11.81 -20.80
C ARG A 229 4.24 12.41 -20.77
N TYR A 230 5.26 11.67 -20.36
CA TYR A 230 6.64 12.15 -20.38
C TYR A 230 7.07 12.56 -21.80
N LYS A 231 6.60 11.85 -22.83
CA LYS A 231 6.92 12.15 -24.23
C LYS A 231 6.26 13.44 -24.74
N LYS A 232 5.05 13.74 -24.26
CA LYS A 232 4.22 14.88 -24.74
C LYS A 232 3.41 15.49 -23.58
N PRO A 233 4.05 16.18 -22.62
CA PRO A 233 3.34 16.71 -21.47
C PRO A 233 2.55 17.97 -21.83
N THR A 234 1.31 18.06 -21.36
CA THR A 234 0.46 19.26 -21.49
C THR A 234 0.05 19.77 -20.11
N ARG A 235 -0.57 20.95 -20.03
CA ARG A 235 -1.07 21.48 -18.75
C ARG A 235 -2.27 20.70 -18.23
N GLU A 236 -3.07 20.16 -19.14
CA GLU A 236 -4.24 19.32 -18.86
C GLU A 236 -3.83 17.88 -18.53
N ARG A 237 -2.66 17.43 -18.99
CA ARG A 237 -2.12 16.09 -18.77
C ARG A 237 -0.63 16.18 -18.40
N PRO A 238 -0.32 16.70 -17.20
CA PRO A 238 1.06 16.86 -16.79
C PRO A 238 1.71 15.49 -16.57
N TYR A 239 3.01 15.43 -16.84
CA TYR A 239 3.87 14.36 -16.34
C TYR A 239 4.07 14.58 -14.83
N PHE A 240 4.20 13.49 -14.09
CA PHE A 240 4.65 13.56 -12.71
C PHE A 240 5.73 12.52 -12.43
N GLN A 241 6.53 12.78 -11.41
CA GLN A 241 7.49 11.83 -10.87
C GLN A 241 7.31 11.72 -9.36
N VAL A 242 7.41 10.51 -8.84
CA VAL A 242 7.50 10.25 -7.41
C VAL A 242 8.91 9.76 -7.13
N THR A 243 9.63 10.51 -6.30
CA THR A 243 10.99 10.14 -5.87
C THR A 243 10.90 9.51 -4.49
N VAL A 244 11.07 8.19 -4.42
CA VAL A 244 11.15 7.47 -3.15
C VAL A 244 12.47 7.82 -2.46
N GLN A 245 12.40 8.22 -1.20
CA GLN A 245 13.57 8.59 -0.41
C GLN A 245 14.32 7.35 0.08
N GLU A 246 15.65 7.45 0.13
CA GLU A 246 16.48 6.44 0.78
C GLU A 246 16.09 6.27 2.26
N PRO A 247 16.25 5.05 2.82
CA PRO A 247 15.99 4.84 4.24
C PRO A 247 16.81 5.79 5.09
N VAL A 248 16.21 6.28 6.18
CA VAL A 248 16.86 7.21 7.10
C VAL A 248 18.01 6.49 7.79
N GLU A 249 19.25 6.79 7.37
CA GLU A 249 20.45 6.22 7.97
C GLU A 249 20.52 6.61 9.46
N TYR A 250 20.50 5.60 10.34
CA TYR A 250 20.81 5.79 11.74
C TYR A 250 22.18 5.16 12.03
N ARG A 251 23.16 5.99 12.39
CA ARG A 251 24.44 5.49 12.92
C ARG A 251 24.20 4.82 14.28
N LYS A 252 24.02 3.50 14.28
CA LYS A 252 24.42 2.68 15.43
C LYS A 252 25.92 2.46 15.30
N GLU A 253 26.71 2.95 16.25
CA GLU A 253 28.08 2.45 16.41
C GLU A 253 27.97 0.99 16.84
N ASP A 254 28.26 0.06 15.94
CA ASP A 254 28.55 -1.31 16.36
C ASP A 254 29.56 -2.01 15.43
N LYS A 255 30.40 -2.80 16.10
CA LYS A 255 31.71 -3.31 15.67
C LYS A 255 31.63 -4.24 14.45
N LYS A 256 32.44 -3.92 13.43
CA LYS A 256 32.73 -4.80 12.28
C LYS A 256 33.24 -6.18 12.74
N ARG A 257 32.59 -7.25 12.27
CA ARG A 257 33.24 -8.54 12.03
C ARG A 257 33.38 -8.73 10.53
N LYS A 258 34.62 -8.92 10.07
CA LYS A 258 34.95 -9.30 8.69
C LYS A 258 34.74 -10.79 8.51
N SER A 259 34.23 -11.19 7.35
CA SER A 259 34.52 -12.50 6.76
C SER A 259 34.72 -12.31 5.26
N GLU A 260 35.91 -12.72 4.80
CA GLU A 260 36.32 -12.79 3.40
C GLU A 260 35.83 -14.12 2.79
N GLY A 261 35.55 -14.13 1.49
CA GLY A 261 35.19 -15.33 0.74
C GLY A 261 35.09 -15.05 -0.76
N GLU A 262 35.97 -15.72 -1.51
CA GLU A 262 36.35 -15.52 -2.92
C GLU A 262 35.26 -15.85 -3.95
N GLY A 263 35.45 -15.35 -5.18
CA GLY A 263 34.50 -15.45 -6.28
C GLY A 263 34.71 -16.64 -7.22
N ASP A 264 33.72 -16.86 -8.09
CA ASP A 264 33.88 -17.66 -9.30
C ASP A 264 33.01 -17.08 -10.44
N LYS A 265 33.53 -17.12 -11.67
CA LYS A 265 32.94 -16.56 -12.90
C LYS A 265 32.44 -17.71 -13.77
N GLY A 266 31.14 -17.75 -14.07
CA GLY A 266 30.53 -18.67 -15.04
C GLY A 266 29.81 -17.94 -16.18
N GLU A 267 30.09 -18.33 -17.42
CA GLU A 267 29.66 -17.73 -18.68
C GLU A 267 28.16 -17.91 -19.02
N ARG A 268 27.62 -16.94 -19.77
CA ARG A 268 26.27 -16.93 -20.35
C ARG A 268 26.18 -17.81 -21.60
N LYS A 269 25.12 -18.62 -21.72
CA LYS A 269 24.62 -19.15 -23.02
C LYS A 269 23.24 -18.57 -23.36
N LYS A 270 23.11 -18.06 -24.59
CA LYS A 270 21.84 -17.64 -25.23
C LYS A 270 21.04 -18.88 -25.64
N ARG A 271 19.71 -18.84 -25.47
CA ARG A 271 18.79 -19.64 -26.29
C ARG A 271 17.48 -18.90 -26.59
N LYS A 272 16.96 -19.19 -27.79
CA LYS A 272 15.93 -18.50 -28.57
C LYS A 272 14.50 -18.70 -28.06
N GLU A 273 13.66 -17.73 -28.44
CA GLU A 273 12.21 -17.62 -28.30
C GLU A 273 11.40 -18.85 -28.75
N THR A 274 10.28 -19.06 -28.05
CA THR A 274 9.04 -19.63 -28.59
C THR A 274 7.82 -18.96 -27.91
N LYS A 275 6.93 -18.33 -28.70
CA LYS A 275 5.51 -18.07 -28.35
C LYS A 275 4.70 -19.35 -28.67
N PRO A 276 3.53 -19.64 -28.04
CA PRO A 276 2.54 -18.70 -27.49
C PRO A 276 1.95 -19.07 -26.10
N GLU A 277 1.38 -18.09 -25.38
CA GLU A 277 0.00 -18.11 -24.87
C GLU A 277 -0.38 -16.77 -24.21
N SER A 278 -1.65 -16.41 -24.35
CA SER A 278 -2.26 -15.11 -24.05
C SER A 278 -2.76 -15.11 -22.60
N TYR A 279 -2.23 -14.20 -21.78
CA TYR A 279 -2.49 -13.95 -20.36
C TYR A 279 -3.85 -14.40 -19.77
N CYS A 280 -3.86 -14.72 -18.47
CA CYS A 280 -5.07 -15.16 -17.79
C CYS A 280 -6.09 -14.01 -17.60
N LYS A 281 -7.25 -14.09 -18.27
CA LYS A 281 -8.34 -13.10 -18.13
C LYS A 281 -8.90 -13.00 -16.70
N GLN A 282 -9.05 -14.13 -15.99
CA GLN A 282 -9.57 -14.12 -14.62
C GLN A 282 -8.65 -13.36 -13.67
N TYR A 283 -7.34 -13.59 -13.78
CA TYR A 283 -6.35 -12.86 -13.01
C TYR A 283 -6.30 -11.38 -13.41
N ALA A 284 -6.34 -11.09 -14.72
CA ALA A 284 -6.35 -9.72 -15.25
C ALA A 284 -7.59 -8.91 -14.85
N GLU A 285 -8.71 -9.55 -14.52
CA GLU A 285 -9.94 -8.88 -14.06
C GLU A 285 -10.01 -8.77 -12.52
N ARG A 286 -9.43 -9.73 -11.78
CA ARG A 286 -9.74 -9.94 -10.34
C ARG A 286 -8.54 -9.92 -9.39
N GLY A 287 -7.31 -10.04 -9.91
CA GLY A 287 -6.09 -10.15 -9.11
C GLY A 287 -5.88 -11.51 -8.43
N TYR A 288 -6.78 -12.48 -8.64
CA TYR A 288 -6.64 -13.86 -8.20
C TYR A 288 -7.22 -14.82 -9.25
N CYS A 289 -6.72 -16.05 -9.30
CA CYS A 289 -7.16 -17.09 -10.24
C CYS A 289 -7.60 -18.33 -9.46
N GLU A 290 -8.76 -18.90 -9.82
CA GLU A 290 -9.31 -20.12 -9.22
C GLU A 290 -8.81 -21.40 -9.91
N LEU A 291 -8.06 -21.23 -11.01
CA LEU A 291 -7.36 -22.29 -11.70
C LEU A 291 -5.95 -22.35 -11.08
N ASP A 292 -5.54 -23.52 -10.57
CA ASP A 292 -4.24 -23.79 -9.92
C ASP A 292 -3.02 -23.57 -10.86
N HIS A 293 -2.86 -22.36 -11.40
CA HIS A 293 -1.62 -21.96 -12.07
C HIS A 293 -0.54 -21.69 -11.01
N GLU A 294 0.71 -22.04 -11.31
CA GLU A 294 1.83 -21.76 -10.42
C GLU A 294 1.96 -20.26 -10.12
N PRO A 295 2.38 -19.86 -8.89
CA PRO A 295 2.51 -18.46 -8.49
C PRO A 295 3.38 -17.62 -9.43
N ASP A 296 4.37 -18.25 -10.07
CA ASP A 296 5.33 -17.62 -10.97
C ASP A 296 4.94 -17.75 -12.46
N SER A 297 3.70 -18.16 -12.75
CA SER A 297 3.23 -18.32 -14.12
C SER A 297 3.32 -16.99 -14.89
N PRO A 298 3.93 -16.95 -16.08
CA PRO A 298 3.97 -15.75 -16.93
C PRO A 298 2.57 -15.26 -17.34
N LEU A 299 1.52 -16.08 -17.16
CA LEU A 299 0.12 -15.71 -17.39
C LEU A 299 -0.45 -14.77 -16.31
N HIS A 300 0.18 -14.68 -15.14
CA HIS A 300 -0.17 -13.78 -14.03
C HIS A 300 0.79 -12.59 -13.89
N ASP A 301 1.77 -12.46 -14.78
CA ASP A 301 2.71 -11.33 -14.76
C ASP A 301 1.99 -10.06 -15.23
N ILE A 302 1.82 -9.10 -14.31
CA ILE A 302 1.09 -7.86 -14.56
C ILE A 302 1.78 -7.04 -15.66
N GLN A 303 3.10 -7.10 -15.79
CA GLN A 303 3.80 -6.39 -16.85
C GLN A 303 3.51 -7.02 -18.21
N ILE A 304 3.39 -8.36 -18.29
CA ILE A 304 2.97 -9.05 -19.52
C ILE A 304 1.52 -8.71 -19.89
N ILE A 305 0.62 -8.62 -18.90
CA ILE A 305 -0.77 -8.19 -19.11
C ILE A 305 -0.82 -6.75 -19.64
N MET A 306 -0.04 -5.84 -19.04
CA MET A 306 0.03 -4.43 -19.44
C MET A 306 0.63 -4.26 -20.83
N ASP A 307 1.71 -5.00 -21.15
CA ASP A 307 2.34 -4.99 -22.47
C ASP A 307 1.35 -5.42 -23.56
N HIS A 308 0.47 -6.39 -23.27
CA HIS A 308 -0.56 -6.83 -24.20
C HIS A 308 -1.71 -5.81 -24.34
N GLN A 309 -2.15 -5.18 -23.25
CA GLN A 309 -3.28 -4.24 -23.27
C GLN A 309 -2.91 -2.85 -23.81
N MET A 310 -1.68 -2.39 -23.55
CA MET A 310 -1.27 -0.99 -23.77
C MET A 310 -0.01 -0.84 -24.64
N GLY A 311 0.57 -1.95 -25.11
CA GLY A 311 1.87 -1.99 -25.77
C GLY A 311 3.02 -2.05 -24.75
N PRO A 312 4.23 -2.43 -25.20
CA PRO A 312 5.38 -2.64 -24.32
C PRO A 312 5.77 -1.37 -23.56
N SER A 313 6.21 -1.51 -22.31
CA SER A 313 6.78 -0.38 -21.56
C SER A 313 7.98 0.24 -22.30
N ASP A 314 8.07 1.56 -22.25
CA ASP A 314 9.20 2.31 -22.82
C ASP A 314 10.50 2.18 -22.00
N TYR A 315 10.44 1.52 -20.83
CA TYR A 315 11.54 1.40 -19.87
C TYR A 315 11.71 -0.05 -19.39
N PRO A 316 12.89 -0.44 -18.88
CA PRO A 316 13.11 -1.77 -18.34
C PRO A 316 12.15 -2.07 -17.20
N GLN A 317 11.27 -3.05 -17.40
CA GLN A 317 10.40 -3.58 -16.36
C GLN A 317 11.04 -4.81 -15.72
N VAL A 318 10.76 -5.01 -14.43
CA VAL A 318 11.07 -6.26 -13.75
C VAL A 318 9.90 -7.20 -13.98
N TYR A 319 10.09 -8.17 -14.87
CA TYR A 319 9.12 -9.24 -15.11
C TYR A 319 9.28 -10.29 -14.01
N THR A 320 8.26 -10.45 -13.16
CA THR A 320 8.29 -11.39 -12.04
C THR A 320 8.48 -12.83 -12.52
N SER A 321 7.95 -13.14 -13.70
CA SER A 321 8.11 -14.44 -14.39
C SER A 321 9.54 -14.74 -14.89
N SER A 322 10.45 -13.76 -14.87
CA SER A 322 11.82 -13.87 -15.42
C SER A 322 12.92 -13.92 -14.37
N LEU A 323 12.56 -13.87 -13.07
CA LEU A 323 13.53 -13.94 -11.97
C LEU A 323 13.95 -15.40 -11.74
N VAL A 324 15.21 -15.74 -12.05
CA VAL A 324 15.82 -17.02 -11.64
C VAL A 324 16.27 -16.86 -10.18
N PRO A 325 15.86 -17.73 -9.24
CA PRO A 325 16.36 -17.65 -7.88
C PRO A 325 17.85 -17.99 -7.89
N THR A 326 18.73 -17.03 -7.58
CA THR A 326 20.16 -17.31 -7.42
C THR A 326 20.49 -17.55 -5.95
N VAL A 327 21.49 -18.39 -5.68
CA VAL A 327 21.87 -18.83 -4.31
C VAL A 327 22.35 -17.66 -3.42
N LYS A 328 22.68 -16.49 -3.99
CA LYS A 328 22.93 -15.25 -3.23
C LYS A 328 21.65 -14.56 -2.73
N ASP A 329 20.50 -14.83 -3.33
CA ASP A 329 19.19 -14.34 -2.89
C ASP A 329 18.72 -15.04 -1.60
N GLN A 330 19.40 -16.10 -1.16
CA GLN A 330 19.09 -16.81 0.09
C GLN A 330 19.74 -16.19 1.34
N VAL A 331 20.70 -15.27 1.18
CA VAL A 331 21.43 -14.64 2.32
C VAL A 331 21.06 -13.15 2.51
N GLU A 332 20.39 -12.53 1.53
CA GLU A 332 19.77 -11.21 1.64
C GLU A 332 18.22 -11.27 1.56
N ALA A 333 17.64 -12.39 2.00
CA ALA A 333 16.19 -12.52 2.21
C ALA A 333 15.73 -11.67 3.42
N ILE A 334 15.77 -10.34 3.26
CA ILE A 334 14.87 -9.40 3.94
C ILE A 334 13.56 -9.25 3.11
N GLN A 335 13.46 -9.97 1.98
CA GLN A 335 12.27 -10.01 1.13
C GLN A 335 11.27 -11.07 1.61
N GLY A 336 10.44 -10.63 2.55
CA GLY A 336 9.19 -11.28 2.91
C GLY A 336 8.03 -10.32 2.73
N ALA A 337 7.08 -10.67 1.86
CA ALA A 337 5.85 -9.96 1.51
C ALA A 337 5.92 -8.94 0.37
N HIS A 338 4.92 -9.01 -0.52
CA HIS A 338 4.16 -7.82 -0.90
C HIS A 338 3.85 -7.10 0.40
N THR A 339 4.74 -6.21 0.76
CA THR A 339 4.79 -5.63 2.08
C THR A 339 3.72 -4.55 2.10
N ALA A 340 2.96 -4.43 3.19
CA ALA A 340 1.96 -3.38 3.34
C ALA A 340 2.49 -1.99 2.90
N HIS A 341 3.79 -1.71 3.07
CA HIS A 341 4.40 -0.47 2.59
C HIS A 341 4.39 -0.30 1.06
N PHE A 342 4.59 -1.39 0.30
CA PHE A 342 4.54 -1.37 -1.15
C PHE A 342 3.11 -1.10 -1.63
N ASP A 343 2.11 -1.70 -0.98
CA ASP A 343 0.70 -1.50 -1.30
C ASP A 343 0.23 -0.08 -0.90
N ALA A 344 0.70 0.43 0.25
CA ALA A 344 0.53 1.84 0.63
C ALA A 344 1.17 2.79 -0.41
N TYR A 345 2.34 2.45 -0.93
CA TYR A 345 3.03 3.26 -1.95
C TYR A 345 2.28 3.23 -3.28
N MET A 346 1.86 2.04 -3.76
CA MET A 346 1.05 1.89 -4.96
C MET A 346 -0.25 2.70 -4.85
N THR A 347 -0.88 2.68 -3.68
CA THR A 347 -2.08 3.47 -3.36
C THR A 347 -1.79 4.97 -3.48
N GLY A 348 -0.71 5.45 -2.88
CA GLY A 348 -0.31 6.85 -2.96
C GLY A 348 0.07 7.29 -4.38
N PHE A 349 0.75 6.42 -5.14
CA PHE A 349 1.12 6.68 -6.53
C PHE A 349 -0.11 6.76 -7.44
N ALA A 350 -1.07 5.84 -7.28
CA ALA A 350 -2.34 5.89 -8.00
C ALA A 350 -3.10 7.18 -7.69
N PHE A 351 -3.10 7.62 -6.43
CA PHE A 351 -3.72 8.89 -6.06
C PHE A 351 -3.02 10.10 -6.68
N CYS A 352 -1.68 10.13 -6.75
CA CYS A 352 -0.95 11.17 -7.49
C CYS A 352 -1.43 11.26 -8.94
N TYR A 353 -1.54 10.11 -9.62
CA TYR A 353 -2.05 10.06 -10.99
C TYR A 353 -3.48 10.64 -11.09
N LEU A 354 -4.39 10.19 -10.22
CA LEU A 354 -5.79 10.62 -10.20
C LEU A 354 -5.93 12.11 -9.93
N THR A 355 -5.10 12.69 -9.07
CA THR A 355 -5.12 14.15 -8.79
C THR A 355 -4.76 15.01 -10.00
N HIS A 356 -4.09 14.41 -11.00
CA HIS A 356 -3.72 15.06 -12.25
C HIS A 356 -4.69 14.78 -13.41
N THR A 357 -5.61 13.83 -13.27
CA THR A 357 -6.58 13.49 -14.32
C THR A 357 -8.00 13.91 -13.99
N MET A 358 -8.38 13.80 -12.74
CA MET A 358 -9.72 14.14 -12.30
C MET A 358 -9.84 15.65 -12.11
N THR A 359 -11.00 16.19 -12.46
CA THR A 359 -11.32 17.59 -12.15
C THR A 359 -11.38 17.82 -10.63
N PRO A 360 -11.14 19.05 -10.14
CA PRO A 360 -11.29 19.37 -8.72
C PRO A 360 -12.67 19.00 -8.16
N THR A 361 -13.73 19.13 -8.98
CA THR A 361 -15.09 18.74 -8.63
C THR A 361 -15.23 17.21 -8.46
N GLN A 362 -14.67 16.42 -9.38
CA GLN A 362 -14.70 14.95 -9.26
C GLN A 362 -13.95 14.48 -8.02
N LEU A 363 -12.75 15.00 -7.75
CA LEU A 363 -12.00 14.68 -6.53
C LEU A 363 -12.80 15.06 -5.29
N LYS A 364 -13.36 16.27 -5.24
CA LYS A 364 -14.21 16.71 -4.12
C LYS A 364 -15.41 15.79 -3.91
N ASN A 365 -16.04 15.32 -4.99
CA ASN A 365 -17.19 14.41 -4.94
C ASN A 365 -16.82 12.98 -4.55
N GLY A 366 -15.56 12.57 -4.77
CA GLY A 366 -15.02 11.28 -4.36
C GLY A 366 -14.51 11.23 -2.92
N LYS A 367 -14.27 12.40 -2.31
CA LYS A 367 -13.88 12.51 -0.90
C LYS A 367 -14.93 11.86 0.01
N ASN A 368 -14.46 11.17 1.05
CA ASN A 368 -15.26 10.50 2.08
C ASN A 368 -16.17 9.38 1.54
N LYS A 369 -15.89 8.83 0.35
CA LYS A 369 -16.64 7.72 -0.24
C LYS A 369 -15.75 6.52 -0.45
N LEU A 370 -16.20 5.38 0.06
CA LEU A 370 -15.51 4.09 -0.03
C LEU A 370 -16.29 3.14 -0.92
N LYS A 371 -15.55 2.43 -1.79
CA LYS A 371 -16.14 1.35 -2.55
C LYS A 371 -16.34 0.16 -1.62
N LEU A 372 -17.49 -0.50 -1.74
CA LEU A 372 -17.75 -1.74 -1.03
C LEU A 372 -18.00 -2.87 -1.99
N ARG A 373 -17.36 -4.02 -1.75
CA ARG A 373 -17.61 -5.25 -2.51
C ARG A 373 -19.11 -5.60 -2.47
N GLY A 374 -19.72 -5.77 -3.64
CA GLY A 374 -21.10 -6.22 -3.79
C GLY A 374 -22.17 -5.16 -3.53
N LEU A 375 -21.80 -3.87 -3.47
CA LEU A 375 -22.75 -2.76 -3.34
C LEU A 375 -22.51 -1.69 -4.41
N ASP A 376 -23.59 -1.16 -4.96
CA ASP A 376 -23.57 -0.12 -5.99
C ASP A 376 -23.40 1.28 -5.38
N ILE A 377 -23.90 1.47 -4.16
CA ILE A 377 -23.82 2.73 -3.43
C ILE A 377 -22.57 2.71 -2.54
N PRO A 378 -21.70 3.74 -2.61
CA PRO A 378 -20.52 3.80 -1.76
C PRO A 378 -20.90 4.08 -0.31
N LEU A 379 -20.06 3.59 0.61
CA LEU A 379 -20.14 3.99 2.01
C LEU A 379 -19.64 5.43 2.13
N THR A 380 -20.44 6.30 2.73
CA THR A 380 -20.13 7.74 2.81
C THR A 380 -19.92 8.15 4.27
N PHE A 381 -18.75 8.73 4.55
CA PHE A 381 -18.50 9.38 5.84
C PHE A 381 -19.15 10.78 5.85
N PRO A 382 -19.80 11.16 6.96
CA PRO A 382 -20.40 12.48 7.10
C PRO A 382 -19.34 13.58 7.09
N THR A 383 -19.78 14.83 6.93
CA THR A 383 -18.91 15.99 7.17
C THR A 383 -18.50 16.00 8.66
N PRO A 384 -17.23 16.24 8.99
CA PRO A 384 -16.78 16.41 10.38
C PRO A 384 -17.54 17.54 11.07
N HIS A 385 -17.76 17.40 12.38
CA HIS A 385 -18.42 18.42 13.20
C HIS A 385 -17.51 19.56 13.64
#